data_AF-A0A1M6MI18-F1
#
_entry.id   AF-A0A1M6MI18-F1
#
_cell.length_a   1.000
_cell.length_b   1.000
_cell.length_c   1.000
_cell.angle_alpha   90.00
_cell.angle_beta   90.00
_cell.angle_gamma   90.00
#
_symmetry.space_group_name_H-M   'P 1'
#
loop_
_entity.id
_entity.type
_entity.pdbx_description
1 polymer ?
#
loop_
_entity_poly.entity_id
_entity_poly.type
_entity_poly.pdbx_seq_one_letter_code
_entity_poly.pdbx_strand_id
1 'polypeptide(L)' 'MADTVIKLRLNQQQLELMDRTIAQGVAPDRASLVRLALREYAAARKADATAEAAR' A
#
# COMPACT_ATOMS: atom_id res chain seq x y z
N MET A 1 18.64 -3.20 10.03
CA MET A 1 17.84 -2.54 8.97
C MET A 1 17.25 -1.29 9.60
N ALA A 2 17.39 -0.12 8.97
CA ALA A 2 16.81 1.11 9.50
C ALA A 2 15.29 1.06 9.30
N ASP A 3 14.52 1.06 10.39
CA ASP A 3 13.08 1.21 10.33
C ASP A 3 12.75 2.67 10.04
N THR A 4 12.21 2.94 8.84
CA THR A 4 11.71 4.26 8.49
C THR A 4 10.29 4.40 9.01
N VAL A 5 10.11 5.16 10.09
CA VAL A 5 8.80 5.45 10.66
C VAL A 5 8.17 6.64 9.93
N ILE A 6 7.00 6.43 9.32
CA ILE A 6 6.27 7.48 8.58
C ILE A 6 4.89 7.64 9.21
N LYS A 7 4.47 8.90 9.43
CA LYS A 7 3.10 9.23 9.84
C LYS A 7 2.24 9.48 8.61
N LEU A 8 1.31 8.58 8.33
CA LEU A 8 0.34 8.75 7.25
C LEU A 8 -0.93 9.39 7.81
N ARG A 9 -1.34 10.54 7.27
CA ARG A 9 -2.62 11.15 7.63
C ARG A 9 -3.68 10.66 6.65
N LEU A 10 -4.65 9.94 7.19
CA LEU A 10 -5.79 9.41 6.46
C LEU A 10 -7.06 10.07 6.97
N ASN A 11 -8.04 10.23 6.08
CA ASN A 11 -9.36 10.69 6.50
C ASN A 11 -10.12 9.54 7.20
N GLN A 12 -11.24 9.86 7.83
CA GLN A 12 -12.03 8.89 8.60
C GLN A 12 -12.53 7.72 7.73
N GLN A 13 -13.01 8.02 6.51
CA GLN A 13 -13.50 6.99 5.59
C GLN A 13 -12.39 6.02 5.16
N GLN A 14 -11.18 6.51 4.93
CA GLN A 14 -10.02 5.69 4.59
C GLN A 14 -9.62 4.78 5.74
N LEU A 15 -9.64 5.28 6.98
CA LEU A 15 -9.37 4.46 8.17
C LEU A 15 -10.40 3.33 8.31
N GLU A 16 -11.68 3.65 8.15
CA GLU A 16 -12.75 2.64 8.21
C GLU A 16 -12.62 1.59 7.11
N LEU A 17 -12.28 2.00 5.89
CA LEU A 17 -12.03 1.07 4.79
C LEU A 17 -10.86 0.14 5.10
N MET A 18 -9.74 0.68 5.60
CA MET A 18 -8.59 -0.13 6.00
C MET A 18 -8.95 -1.15 7.07
N ASP A 19 -9.68 -0.72 8.11
CA ASP A 19 -10.08 -1.61 9.20
C ASP A 19 -11.01 -2.73 8.71
N ARG A 20 -11.94 -2.44 7.79
CA ARG A 20 -12.77 -3.46 7.16
C ARG A 20 -11.96 -4.46 6.33
N THR A 21 -10.99 -3.97 5.56
CA THR A 21 -10.09 -4.82 4.76
C THR A 21 -9.24 -5.73 5.64
N ILE A 22 -8.77 -5.25 6.79
CA ILE A 22 -8.06 -6.06 7.79
C ILE A 22 -8.99 -7.10 8.41
N ALA A 23 -10.22 -6.70 8.77
CA ALA A 23 -11.22 -7.62 9.33
C ALA A 23 -11.62 -8.75 8.36
N GLN A 24 -11.50 -8.51 7.05
CA GLN A 24 -11.68 -9.53 6.01
C GLN A 24 -10.48 -10.48 5.85
N GLY A 25 -9.39 -10.26 6.58
CA GLY A 25 -8.21 -11.13 6.59
C GLY A 25 -7.19 -10.85 5.49
N VAL A 26 -7.29 -9.72 4.79
CA VAL A 26 -6.34 -9.37 3.70
C VAL A 26 -4.94 -9.08 4.22
N ALA A 27 -4.83 -8.56 5.45
CA ALA A 27 -3.55 -8.28 6.11
C ALA A 27 -3.69 -8.40 7.64
N PRO A 28 -2.60 -8.73 8.36
CA PRO A 28 -2.63 -8.90 9.83
C PRO A 28 -2.74 -7.57 10.60
N ASP A 29 -2.32 -6.45 10.01
CA ASP A 29 -2.35 -5.13 10.62
C ASP A 29 -2.30 -4.01 9.56
N ARG A 30 -2.56 -2.76 9.99
CA ARG A 30 -2.58 -1.58 9.10
C ARG A 30 -1.24 -1.32 8.39
N ALA A 31 -0.11 -1.51 9.06
CA ALA A 31 1.20 -1.30 8.45
C ALA A 31 1.50 -2.39 7.39
N SER A 32 1.13 -3.63 7.67
CA SER A 32 1.22 -4.73 6.69
C SER A 32 0.35 -4.47 5.47
N LEU A 33 -0.88 -3.97 5.64
CA LEU A 33 -1.76 -3.58 4.53
C LEU A 33 -1.14 -2.46 3.68
N VAL A 34 -0.61 -1.41 4.31
CA VAL A 34 0.04 -0.30 3.59
C VAL A 34 1.30 -0.78 2.86
N ARG A 35 2.10 -1.66 3.45
CA ARG A 35 3.28 -2.24 2.78
C ARG A 35 2.89 -3.08 1.58
N LEU A 36 1.79 -3.84 1.65
CA LEU A 36 1.26 -4.59 0.52
C LEU A 36 0.86 -3.65 -0.62
N ALA A 37 0.07 -2.62 -0.31
CA ALA A 37 -0.36 -1.63 -1.28
C ALA A 37 0.83 -0.91 -1.94
N LEU A 38 1.87 -0.54 -1.17
CA LEU A 38 3.07 0.08 -1.71
C LEU A 38 3.87 -0.86 -2.63
N ARG A 39 3.92 -2.16 -2.32
CA ARG A 39 4.57 -3.16 -3.19
C ARG A 39 3.81 -3.32 -4.50
N GLU A 40 2.50 -3.44 -4.44
CA GLU A 40 1.63 -3.52 -5.63
C GLU A 40 1.75 -2.26 -6.49
N TYR A 41 1.71 -1.09 -5.86
CA TYR A 41 1.89 0.19 -6.54
C TYR A 41 3.27 0.27 -7.23
N ALA A 42 4.34 -0.12 -6.55
CA ALA A 42 5.68 -0.13 -7.14
C ALA A 42 5.80 -1.13 -8.31
N ALA A 43 5.15 -2.29 -8.22
CA ALA A 43 5.12 -3.28 -9.29
C ALA A 43 4.37 -2.73 -10.53
N ALA A 44 3.19 -2.15 -10.32
CA ALA A 44 2.42 -1.50 -11.39
C ALA A 44 3.22 -0.36 -12.03
N ARG A 45 3.84 0.50 -11.21
CA ARG A 45 4.61 1.65 -11.73
C ARG A 45 5.85 1.24 -12.52
N LYS A 46 6.50 0.13 -12.16
CA LYS A 46 7.61 -0.45 -12.92
C LYS A 46 7.13 -1.03 -14.25
N ALA A 47 5.97 -1.69 -14.26
CA ALA A 47 5.36 -2.19 -15.49
C ALA A 47 5.04 -1.04 -16.45
N ASP A 48 4.43 0.04 -15.96
CA ASP A 48 4.14 1.24 -16.74
C ASP A 48 5.41 1.89 -17.31
N ALA A 49 6.44 2.06 -16.47
CA ALA A 49 7.71 2.64 -16.90
C ALA A 49 8.43 1.78 -17.95
N THR A 50 8.30 0.45 -17.87
CA THR A 50 8.86 -0.48 -18.87
C THR A 50 8.07 -0.43 -20.18
N ALA A 51 6.74 -0.29 -20.11
CA ALA A 51 5.88 -0.15 -21.27
C ALA A 51 6.08 1.19 -22.01
N GLU A 52 6.39 2.26 -21.28
CA GLU A 52 6.74 3.57 -21.86
C GLU A 52 8.11 3.56 -22.54
N ALA A 53 9.11 2.89 -21.95
CA ALA A 53 10.46 2.78 -22.52
C ALA A 53 10.57 1.86 -23.76
N ALA A 54 9.57 1.00 -23.99
CA ALA A 54 9.51 0.10 -25.15
C ALA A 54 8.73 0.69 -26.35
N ARG A 55 8.26 1.93 -26.23
CA ARG A 55 7.52 2.69 -27.26
C ARG A 55 8.45 3.62 -28.03
#